data_AF-A0A8X6LJL1-F1
#
_entry.id   AF-A0A8X6LJL1-F1
#
_cell.length_a   1.000
_cell.length_b   1.000
_cell.length_c   1.000
_cell.angle_alpha   90.00
_cell.angle_beta   90.00
_cell.angle_gamma   90.00
#
_symmetry.space_group_name_H-M   'P 1'
#
loop_
_entity.id
_entity.type
_entity.pdbx_description
1 polymer ?
#
loop_
_entity_poly.entity_id
_entity_poly.type
_entity_poly.pdbx_seq_one_letter_code
_entity_poly.pdbx_strand_id
1 'polypeptide(L)'
;MKGAGAIETNEMLFVTFAEKAKTLNRRRGSYKAKITKLQSFLKDKARECRQLLLQSKLDKVSEMYSSMEALKIEYYEVVEDEQLPNLELILEEMEDDLEEIKVGLQTLLSKHVL
;
A
#
# COMPACT_ATOMS: atom_id res chain seq x y z
N MET A 1 -38.57 27.65 12.77
CA MET A 1 -38.04 26.71 11.76
C MET A 1 -36.50 26.80 11.78
N LYS A 2 -35.82 25.94 12.54
CA LYS A 2 -34.36 25.75 12.49
C LYS A 2 -34.15 24.25 12.34
N GLY A 3 -33.81 23.80 11.13
CA GLY A 3 -33.71 22.37 10.82
C GLY A 3 -33.01 22.05 9.49
N ALA A 4 -32.87 23.02 8.57
CA ALA A 4 -32.23 22.79 7.29
C ALA A 4 -30.68 22.76 7.36
N GLY A 5 -30.06 23.65 8.14
CA GLY A 5 -28.60 23.83 8.11
C GLY A 5 -27.74 22.70 8.67
N ALA A 6 -28.30 21.80 9.50
CA ALA A 6 -27.53 20.68 10.08
C ALA A 6 -27.54 19.43 9.18
N ILE A 7 -28.56 19.30 8.32
CA ILE A 7 -28.72 18.15 7.42
C ILE A 7 -27.80 18.32 6.20
N GLU A 8 -27.74 19.52 5.62
CA GLU A 8 -26.86 19.84 4.50
C GLU A 8 -25.37 19.69 4.86
N THR A 9 -24.97 20.05 6.09
CA THR A 9 -23.59 19.87 6.56
C THR A 9 -23.20 18.41 6.72
N ASN A 10 -24.12 17.55 7.18
CA ASN A 10 -23.85 16.12 7.35
C ASN A 10 -23.78 15.39 6.01
N GLU A 11 -24.65 15.73 5.05
CA GLU A 11 -24.60 15.17 3.69
C GLU A 11 -23.30 15.57 2.97
N MET A 12 -22.89 16.84 3.08
CA MET A 12 -21.63 17.32 2.48
C MET A 12 -20.40 16.63 3.10
N LEU A 13 -20.40 16.41 4.41
CA LEU A 13 -19.33 15.70 5.12
C LEU A 13 -19.24 14.23 4.66
N PHE A 14 -20.38 13.55 4.56
CA PHE A 14 -20.47 12.17 4.08
C PHE A 14 -19.94 12.02 2.65
N VAL A 15 -20.35 12.91 1.73
CA VAL A 15 -19.84 12.94 0.35
C VAL A 15 -18.33 13.11 0.32
N THR A 16 -17.79 13.98 1.18
CA THR A 16 -16.33 14.22 1.26
C THR A 16 -15.56 12.98 1.73
N PHE A 17 -16.06 12.25 2.74
CA PHE A 17 -15.44 11.01 3.20
C PHE A 17 -15.49 9.91 2.14
N ALA A 18 -16.62 9.75 1.44
CA ALA A 18 -16.76 8.78 0.36
C ALA A 18 -15.78 9.05 -0.80
N GLU A 19 -15.56 10.32 -1.17
CA GLU A 19 -14.58 10.70 -2.20
C GLU A 19 -13.13 10.45 -1.76
N LYS A 20 -12.80 10.73 -0.50
CA LYS A 20 -11.51 10.39 0.09
C LYS A 20 -11.28 8.87 0.07
N ALA A 21 -12.24 8.08 0.53
CA ALA A 21 -12.16 6.62 0.53
C ALA A 21 -11.92 6.07 -0.89
N LYS A 22 -12.59 6.62 -1.90
CA LYS A 22 -12.37 6.26 -3.30
C LYS A 22 -10.96 6.56 -3.78
N THR A 23 -10.38 7.68 -3.35
CA THR A 23 -9.00 8.07 -3.67
C THR A 23 -7.99 7.15 -3.00
N LEU A 24 -8.19 6.82 -1.73
CA LEU A 24 -7.37 5.85 -0.99
C LEU A 24 -7.43 4.46 -1.65
N ASN A 25 -8.63 3.99 -2.04
CA ASN A 25 -8.80 2.71 -2.73
C ASN A 25 -8.05 2.64 -4.07
N ARG A 26 -7.99 3.75 -4.81
CA ARG A 26 -7.18 3.83 -6.04
C ARG A 26 -5.68 3.76 -5.74
N ARG A 27 -5.22 4.45 -4.70
CA ARG A 27 -3.81 4.39 -4.25
C ARG A 27 -3.44 2.97 -3.81
N ARG A 28 -4.26 2.33 -2.99
CA ARG A 28 -4.12 0.93 -2.59
C ARG A 28 -4.00 0.01 -3.80
N GLY A 29 -4.90 0.15 -4.78
CA GLY A 29 -4.84 -0.62 -6.04
C GLY A 29 -3.54 -0.39 -6.82
N SER A 30 -3.04 0.85 -6.85
CA SER A 30 -1.74 1.16 -7.46
C SER A 30 -0.58 0.48 -6.74
N TYR A 31 -0.59 0.47 -5.40
CA TYR A 31 0.44 -0.22 -4.61
C TYR A 31 0.38 -1.73 -4.82
N LYS A 32 -0.81 -2.34 -4.80
CA LYS A 32 -0.99 -3.77 -5.13
C LYS A 32 -0.38 -4.11 -6.51
N ALA A 33 -0.64 -3.28 -7.52
CA ALA A 33 -0.05 -3.49 -8.85
C ALA A 33 1.49 -3.35 -8.86
N LYS A 34 2.07 -2.50 -8.01
CA LYS A 34 3.53 -2.39 -7.86
C LYS A 34 4.12 -3.63 -7.16
N ILE A 35 3.46 -4.11 -6.10
CA ILE A 35 3.82 -5.35 -5.39
C ILE A 35 3.85 -6.52 -6.38
N THR A 36 2.76 -6.72 -7.14
CA THR A 36 2.69 -7.80 -8.15
C THR A 36 3.83 -7.71 -9.17
N LYS A 37 4.17 -6.50 -9.64
CA LYS A 37 5.31 -6.32 -10.56
C LYS A 37 6.65 -6.67 -9.93
N LEU A 38 6.84 -6.40 -8.63
CA LEU A 38 8.04 -6.77 -7.89
C LEU A 38 8.11 -8.28 -7.65
N GLN A 39 7.00 -8.94 -7.31
CA GLN A 39 6.91 -10.39 -7.20
C GLN A 39 7.28 -11.08 -8.53
N SER A 40 6.71 -10.62 -9.66
CA SER A 40 7.08 -11.14 -10.98
C SER A 40 8.56 -10.90 -11.30
N PHE A 41 9.10 -9.73 -10.96
CA PHE A 41 10.53 -9.44 -11.12
C PHE A 41 11.40 -10.44 -10.33
N LEU A 42 11.05 -10.69 -9.06
CA LEU A 42 11.78 -11.60 -8.19
C LEU A 42 11.78 -13.04 -8.74
N LYS A 43 10.63 -13.49 -9.24
CA LYS A 43 10.45 -14.84 -9.80
C LYS A 43 11.23 -15.04 -11.10
N ASP A 44 11.15 -14.09 -12.02
CA ASP A 44 11.52 -14.33 -13.41
C ASP A 44 12.91 -13.77 -13.78
N LYS A 45 13.35 -12.69 -13.13
CA LYS A 45 14.49 -11.88 -13.62
C LYS A 45 15.58 -11.65 -12.59
N ALA A 46 15.26 -11.70 -11.31
CA ALA A 46 16.16 -11.19 -10.27
C ALA A 46 17.47 -11.98 -10.13
N ARG A 47 17.49 -13.29 -10.42
CA ARG A 47 18.68 -14.15 -10.27
C ARG A 47 19.84 -13.78 -11.20
N GLU A 48 19.54 -13.20 -12.35
CA GLU A 48 20.54 -12.82 -13.37
C GLU A 48 20.84 -11.32 -13.36
N CYS A 49 20.18 -10.57 -12.47
CA CYS A 49 20.32 -9.13 -12.40
C CYS A 49 21.64 -8.71 -11.75
N ARG A 50 22.14 -7.55 -12.16
CA ARG A 50 23.27 -6.90 -11.49
C ARG A 50 22.86 -6.42 -10.10
N GLN A 51 23.80 -6.45 -9.17
CA GLN A 51 23.63 -5.99 -7.79
C GLN A 51 22.98 -4.60 -7.69
N LEU A 52 23.42 -3.63 -8.49
CA LEU A 52 22.84 -2.27 -8.50
C LEU A 52 21.33 -2.26 -8.83
N LEU A 53 20.89 -3.12 -9.75
CA LEU A 53 19.47 -3.21 -10.09
C LEU A 53 18.68 -3.82 -8.92
N LEU A 54 19.20 -4.88 -8.30
CA LEU A 54 18.59 -5.49 -7.12
C LEU A 54 18.47 -4.49 -5.96
N GLN A 55 19.53 -3.71 -5.71
CA GLN A 55 19.50 -2.65 -4.70
C GLN A 55 18.42 -1.61 -5.02
N SER A 56 18.32 -1.15 -6.27
CA SER A 56 17.27 -0.19 -6.66
C SER A 56 15.84 -0.74 -6.48
N LYS A 57 15.67 -2.06 -6.50
CA LYS A 57 14.37 -2.69 -6.21
C LYS A 57 14.11 -2.75 -4.71
N LEU A 58 15.13 -3.00 -3.91
CA LEU A 58 15.05 -2.98 -2.45
C LEU A 58 14.76 -1.57 -1.92
N ASP A 59 15.36 -0.54 -2.53
CA ASP A 59 15.08 0.86 -2.20
C ASP A 59 13.60 1.18 -2.48
N LYS A 60 13.06 0.71 -3.61
CA LYS A 60 11.62 0.84 -3.93
C LYS A 60 10.71 0.13 -2.93
N VAL A 61 11.10 -1.05 -2.47
CA VAL A 61 10.35 -1.76 -1.41
C VAL A 61 10.33 -0.93 -0.13
N SER A 62 11.46 -0.32 0.23
CA SER A 62 11.58 0.57 1.40
C SER A 62 10.68 1.81 1.29
N GLU A 63 10.66 2.46 0.12
CA GLU A 63 9.74 3.57 -0.16
C GLU A 63 8.26 3.14 -0.08
N MET A 64 7.96 1.90 -0.49
CA MET A 64 6.60 1.36 -0.45
C MET A 64 6.10 1.13 0.98
N TYR A 65 6.94 0.68 1.92
CA TYR A 65 6.55 0.60 3.33
C TYR A 65 6.11 1.96 3.87
N SER A 66 6.90 3.00 3.63
CA SER A 66 6.56 4.37 4.07
C SER A 66 5.26 4.86 3.43
N SER A 67 5.04 4.52 2.16
CA SER A 67 3.81 4.86 1.44
C SER A 67 2.58 4.12 1.95
N MET A 68 2.75 2.87 2.39
CA MET A 68 1.68 2.04 2.95
C MET A 68 1.31 2.47 4.36
N GLU A 69 2.28 2.82 5.20
CA GLU A 69 2.02 3.36 6.53
C GLU A 69 1.20 4.66 6.46
N ALA A 70 1.60 5.58 5.57
CA ALA A 70 0.82 6.80 5.33
C ALA A 70 -0.61 6.49 4.85
N LEU A 71 -0.76 5.50 3.95
CA LEU A 71 -2.07 5.08 3.46
C LEU A 71 -2.95 4.50 4.59
N LYS A 72 -2.39 3.69 5.50
CA LYS A 72 -3.07 3.15 6.68
C LYS A 72 -3.62 4.28 7.56
N ILE A 73 -2.77 5.22 7.93
CA ILE A 73 -3.14 6.37 8.77
C ILE A 73 -4.30 7.14 8.13
N GLU A 74 -4.20 7.45 6.83
CA GLU A 74 -5.27 8.17 6.12
C GLU A 74 -6.59 7.38 6.04
N TYR A 75 -6.52 6.05 6.02
CA TYR A 75 -7.73 5.23 6.06
C TYR A 75 -8.44 5.31 7.42
N TYR A 76 -7.72 5.24 8.54
CA TYR A 76 -8.31 5.33 9.88
C TYR A 76 -9.08 6.65 10.11
N GLU A 77 -8.77 7.71 9.36
CA GLU A 77 -9.50 8.98 9.43
C GLU A 77 -10.79 9.00 8.60
N VAL A 78 -11.01 8.02 7.71
CA VAL A 78 -12.00 8.10 6.64
C VAL A 78 -12.98 6.94 6.62
N VAL A 79 -12.55 5.72 6.94
CA VAL A 79 -13.44 4.55 6.95
C VAL A 79 -14.13 4.36 8.29
N GLU A 80 -15.33 3.81 8.24
CA GLU A 80 -16.13 3.47 9.42
C GLU A 80 -15.52 2.27 10.16
N ASP A 81 -15.75 2.19 11.47
CA ASP A 81 -15.19 1.14 12.34
C ASP A 81 -15.54 -0.27 11.87
N GLU A 82 -16.74 -0.47 11.32
CA GLU A 82 -17.19 -1.77 10.79
C GLU A 82 -16.39 -2.22 9.55
N GLN A 83 -15.76 -1.28 8.83
CA GLN A 83 -14.97 -1.56 7.64
C GLN A 83 -13.48 -1.78 7.96
N LEU A 84 -13.02 -1.31 9.13
CA LEU A 84 -11.62 -1.38 9.54
C LEU A 84 -11.05 -2.80 9.53
N PRO A 85 -11.68 -3.84 10.12
CA PRO A 85 -11.06 -5.16 10.20
C PRO A 85 -10.76 -5.78 8.82
N ASN A 86 -11.67 -5.60 7.86
CA ASN A 86 -11.46 -6.09 6.50
C ASN A 86 -10.37 -5.29 5.77
N LEU A 87 -10.29 -3.98 6.03
CA LEU A 87 -9.26 -3.15 5.44
C LEU A 87 -7.88 -3.46 6.03
N GLU A 88 -7.78 -3.64 7.34
CA GLU A 88 -6.55 -4.02 8.05
C GLU A 88 -6.01 -5.33 7.49
N LEU A 89 -6.85 -6.35 7.33
CA LEU A 89 -6.47 -7.62 6.72
C LEU A 89 -5.87 -7.44 5.32
N ILE A 90 -6.51 -6.65 4.46
CA ILE A 90 -6.01 -6.39 3.10
C ILE A 90 -4.65 -5.67 3.13
N LEU A 91 -4.45 -4.76 4.08
CA LEU A 91 -3.20 -4.01 4.20
C LEU A 91 -2.09 -4.86 4.79
N GLU A 92 -2.40 -5.75 5.74
CA GLU A 92 -1.48 -6.75 6.29
C GLU A 92 -1.01 -7.74 5.21
N GLU A 93 -1.93 -8.29 4.40
CA GLU A 93 -1.57 -9.15 3.25
C GLU A 93 -0.59 -8.46 2.29
N MET A 94 -0.78 -7.16 2.05
CA MET A 94 0.13 -6.39 1.20
C MET A 94 1.50 -6.13 1.86
N GLU A 95 1.57 -6.05 3.18
CA GLU A 95 2.83 -5.92 3.92
C GLU A 95 3.61 -7.22 3.97
N ASP A 96 2.91 -8.34 4.16
CA ASP A 96 3.48 -9.68 4.08
C ASP A 96 4.10 -9.92 2.70
N ASP A 97 3.37 -9.58 1.63
CA ASP A 97 3.88 -9.63 0.26
C ASP A 97 5.16 -8.78 0.10
N LEU A 98 5.20 -7.58 0.70
CA LEU A 98 6.39 -6.73 0.65
C LEU A 98 7.58 -7.32 1.42
N GLU A 99 7.34 -7.96 2.57
CA GLU A 99 8.40 -8.56 3.38
C GLU A 99 8.98 -9.78 2.66
N GLU A 100 8.15 -10.61 2.03
CA GLU A 100 8.62 -11.72 1.20
C GLU A 100 9.54 -11.21 0.07
N ILE A 101 9.13 -10.13 -0.62
CA ILE A 101 9.92 -9.53 -1.69
C ILE A 101 11.25 -9.00 -1.15
N LYS A 102 11.21 -8.29 -0.02
CA LYS A 102 12.39 -7.71 0.64
C LYS A 102 13.40 -8.81 0.99
N VAL A 103 12.95 -9.87 1.66
CA VAL A 103 13.79 -11.02 2.04
C VAL A 103 14.36 -11.70 0.80
N GLY A 104 13.56 -11.86 -0.25
CA GLY A 104 14.01 -12.43 -1.53
C GLY A 104 15.12 -11.61 -2.19
N LEU A 105 14.95 -10.28 -2.24
CA LEU A 105 15.96 -9.37 -2.80
C LEU A 105 17.24 -9.35 -1.95
N GLN A 106 17.13 -9.32 -0.62
CA GLN A 106 18.27 -9.37 0.29
C GLN A 106 19.05 -10.68 0.16
N THR A 107 18.34 -11.80 0.00
CA THR A 107 18.95 -13.12 -0.22
C THR A 107 19.71 -13.20 -1.55
N LEU A 108 19.23 -12.52 -2.59
CA LEU A 108 19.95 -12.44 -3.87
C LEU A 108 21.16 -11.52 -3.76
N LEU A 109 21.01 -10.37 -3.10
CA LEU A 109 22.11 -9.42 -2.88
C LEU A 109 23.25 -10.05 -2.08
N SER A 110 22.96 -10.84 -1.04
CA SER A 110 24.00 -11.51 -0.25
C SER A 110 24.82 -12.51 -1.06
N LYS A 111 24.22 -13.14 -2.08
CA LYS A 111 24.91 -14.06 -3.00
C LYS A 111 25.85 -13.35 -3.98
N HIS A 112 25.68 -12.05 -4.22
CA HIS A 112 26.59 -11.24 -5.04
C HIS A 112 27.85 -10.77 -4.29
N VAL A 113 27.89 -10.93 -2.96
CA VAL A 113 29.03 -10.53 -2.12
C VAL A 113 30.07 -11.65 -1.99
N LEU A 114 29.84 -12.81 -2.64
CA LEU A 114 30.76 -13.94 -2.78
C LEU A 114 31.36 -13.97 -4.19
#